data_AF-A0A1C0TWI9-F1
#
_entry.id   AF-A0A1C0TWI9-F1
#
_cell.length_a   1.000
_cell.length_b   1.000
_cell.length_c   1.000
_cell.angle_alpha   90.00
_cell.angle_beta   90.00
_cell.angle_gamma   90.00
#
_symmetry.space_group_name_H-M   'P 1'
#
loop_
_entity.id
_entity.type
_entity.pdbx_description
1 polymer ?
#
loop_
_entity_poly.entity_id
_entity_poly.type
_entity_poly.pdbx_seq_one_letter_code
_entity_poly.pdbx_strand_id
1 'polypeptide(L)'
;MEIFSVIVAVSLTMFLFSSLSSMLVELINRRLNTRSRKLNNMLHTFYEEELKPYAKNDEQGAADKFVRNMDKKDSKEQISTLDFMRGLAQTDIGYQIYTSIEKDAQYFFDDIAYRFEEFGERYSEYYRQHARKVNIWVSIFLAFAMNINLITIVDSLQYRNGVSESLVAKAQTLVQETHNPDTSANLQSMLAEINSLQIPYGWPKQPFIDNEAKPFDLEAYVMAFRDSILMGVEQFGLGWLIWIVTTLVTGMLIGLGSPFWFDVLKRLFSFSKVANIMFSANKNIAKDSQPQQQAPEPWQVFQHSIQAREAQQTLLENIKSSQNKSDS
;
A
#
# COMPACT_ATOMS: atom_id res chain seq x y z
N MET A 1 -36.66 -10.12 -9.56
CA MET A 1 -35.40 -9.55 -9.06
C MET A 1 -34.44 -9.47 -10.24
N GLU A 2 -33.92 -8.29 -10.55
CA GLU A 2 -32.93 -8.15 -11.61
C GLU A 2 -31.61 -8.76 -11.15
N ILE A 3 -31.12 -9.78 -11.86
CA ILE A 3 -29.82 -10.43 -11.64
C ILE A 3 -28.70 -9.38 -11.53
N PHE A 4 -28.83 -8.28 -12.27
CA PHE A 4 -27.94 -7.13 -12.21
C PHE A 4 -27.80 -6.54 -10.80
N SER A 5 -28.91 -6.29 -10.11
CA SER A 5 -28.91 -5.71 -8.76
C SER A 5 -28.19 -6.60 -7.74
N VAL A 6 -28.36 -7.92 -7.85
CA VAL A 6 -27.67 -8.89 -6.99
C VAL A 6 -26.17 -8.87 -7.26
N ILE A 7 -25.74 -8.88 -8.53
CA ILE A 7 -24.31 -8.88 -8.89
C ILE A 7 -23.62 -7.59 -8.40
N VAL A 8 -24.26 -6.44 -8.56
CA VAL A 8 -23.74 -5.15 -8.07
C VAL A 8 -23.63 -5.15 -6.54
N ALA A 9 -24.66 -5.61 -5.84
CA ALA A 9 -24.69 -5.70 -4.38
C ALA A 9 -23.59 -6.64 -3.83
N VAL A 10 -23.40 -7.81 -4.46
CA VAL A 10 -22.31 -8.74 -4.12
C VAL A 10 -20.95 -8.09 -4.36
N SER A 11 -20.78 -7.40 -5.49
CA SER A 11 -19.51 -6.73 -5.82
C SER A 11 -19.18 -5.61 -4.85
N LEU A 12 -20.17 -4.83 -4.40
CA LEU A 12 -19.99 -3.82 -3.36
C LEU A 12 -19.63 -4.45 -2.02
N THR A 13 -20.32 -5.53 -1.63
CA THR A 13 -20.02 -6.25 -0.38
C THR A 13 -18.58 -6.77 -0.39
N MET A 14 -18.15 -7.36 -1.50
CA MET A 14 -16.77 -7.81 -1.69
C MET A 14 -15.77 -6.66 -1.67
N PHE A 15 -16.09 -5.53 -2.32
CA PHE A 15 -15.26 -4.32 -2.26
C PHE A 15 -15.05 -3.84 -0.82
N LEU A 16 -16.09 -3.84 0.00
CA LEU A 16 -16.01 -3.42 1.41
C LEU A 16 -15.12 -4.36 2.24
N PHE A 17 -15.31 -5.67 2.11
CA PHE A 17 -14.46 -6.65 2.81
C PHE A 17 -13.00 -6.61 2.33
N SER A 18 -12.78 -6.43 1.02
CA SER A 18 -11.43 -6.27 0.47
C SER A 18 -10.77 -4.99 0.95
N SER A 19 -11.53 -3.90 1.09
CA SER A 19 -11.01 -2.64 1.63
C SER A 19 -10.66 -2.77 3.11
N LEU A 20 -11.51 -3.45 3.89
CA LEU A 20 -11.24 -3.79 5.29
C LEU A 20 -9.94 -4.61 5.42
N SER A 21 -9.77 -5.63 4.58
CA SER A 21 -8.54 -6.45 4.58
C SER A 21 -7.30 -5.63 4.24
N SER A 22 -7.34 -4.84 3.16
CA SER A 22 -6.24 -3.93 2.79
C SER A 22 -5.89 -2.98 3.93
N MET A 23 -6.90 -2.44 4.63
CA MET A 23 -6.69 -1.57 5.78
C MET A 23 -6.02 -2.30 6.95
N LEU A 24 -6.42 -3.54 7.24
CA LEU A 24 -5.77 -4.36 8.27
C LEU A 24 -4.30 -4.65 7.92
N VAL A 25 -4.03 -5.01 6.66
CA VAL A 25 -2.66 -5.21 6.17
C VAL A 25 -1.83 -3.93 6.34
N GLU A 26 -2.40 -2.78 5.99
CA GLU A 26 -1.74 -1.49 6.13
C GLU A 26 -1.49 -1.14 7.62
N LEU A 27 -2.46 -1.38 8.51
CA LEU A 27 -2.29 -1.19 9.96
C LEU A 27 -1.19 -2.08 10.54
N ILE A 28 -1.15 -3.35 10.14
CA ILE A 28 -0.09 -4.29 10.53
C ILE A 28 1.27 -3.79 10.02
N ASN A 29 1.33 -3.41 8.74
CA ASN A 29 2.57 -2.94 8.13
C ASN A 29 3.09 -1.63 8.72
N ARG A 30 2.18 -0.70 9.06
CA ARG A 30 2.47 0.56 9.76
C ARG A 30 3.00 0.31 11.16
N ARG A 31 2.37 -0.59 11.92
CA ARG A 31 2.83 -0.93 13.29
C ARG A 31 4.18 -1.63 13.30
N LEU A 32 4.51 -2.37 12.25
CA LEU A 32 5.77 -3.10 12.11
C LEU A 32 6.90 -2.26 11.47
N ASN A 33 6.69 -0.97 11.17
CA ASN A 33 7.63 -0.10 10.45
C ASN A 33 8.30 -0.77 9.25
N THR A 34 7.54 -1.60 8.52
CA THR A 34 8.10 -2.42 7.45
C THR A 34 8.67 -1.56 6.33
N ARG A 35 8.09 -0.39 6.05
CA ARG A 35 8.52 0.47 4.93
C ARG A 35 9.90 1.11 5.15
N SER A 36 10.21 1.65 6.34
CA SER A 36 11.56 2.18 6.57
C SER A 36 12.60 1.07 6.69
N ARG A 37 12.25 -0.10 7.27
CA ARG A 37 13.14 -1.27 7.25
C ARG A 37 13.50 -1.72 5.84
N LYS A 38 12.55 -1.69 4.90
CA LYS A 38 12.76 -2.01 3.50
C LYS A 38 13.72 -1.03 2.83
N LEU A 39 13.54 0.27 3.09
CA LEU A 39 14.44 1.33 2.61
C LEU A 39 15.85 1.16 3.17
N ASN A 40 15.99 0.90 4.47
CA ASN A 40 17.29 0.69 5.11
C ASN A 40 18.02 -0.51 4.52
N ASN A 41 17.31 -1.62 4.32
CA ASN A 41 17.90 -2.80 3.66
C ASN A 41 18.35 -2.48 2.23
N MET A 42 17.54 -1.74 1.46
CA MET A 42 17.90 -1.31 0.11
C MET A 42 19.15 -0.42 0.11
N LEU A 43 19.20 0.59 0.98
CA LEU A 43 20.34 1.51 1.11
C LEU A 43 21.61 0.80 1.58
N HIS A 44 21.47 -0.15 2.51
CA HIS A 44 22.58 -0.97 2.98
C HIS A 44 23.15 -1.82 1.85
N THR A 45 22.29 -2.53 1.11
CA THR A 45 22.73 -3.33 -0.05
C THR A 45 23.35 -2.45 -1.13
N PHE A 46 22.75 -1.29 -1.42
CA PHE A 46 23.30 -0.34 -2.38
C PHE A 46 24.70 0.13 -1.97
N TYR A 47 24.91 0.43 -0.69
CA TYR A 47 26.23 0.80 -0.19
C TYR A 47 27.25 -0.32 -0.41
N GLU A 48 26.92 -1.55 0.00
CA GLU A 48 27.83 -2.69 -0.10
C GLU A 48 28.17 -3.06 -1.55
N GLU A 49 27.20 -2.99 -2.46
CA GLU A 49 27.38 -3.40 -3.85
C GLU A 49 27.95 -2.30 -4.74
N GLU A 50 27.55 -1.04 -4.57
CA GLU A 50 27.87 0.06 -5.50
C GLU A 50 28.84 1.09 -4.94
N LEU A 51 28.82 1.39 -3.63
CA LEU A 51 29.66 2.47 -3.06
C LEU A 51 30.95 1.96 -2.41
N LYS A 52 30.89 0.80 -1.77
CA LYS A 52 32.03 0.19 -1.06
C LYS A 52 33.28 0.01 -1.93
N PRO A 53 33.20 -0.36 -3.23
CA PRO A 53 34.39 -0.47 -4.09
C PRO A 53 35.20 0.82 -4.21
N TYR A 54 34.59 1.98 -3.93
CA TYR A 54 35.22 3.30 -4.01
C TYR A 54 35.58 3.88 -2.63
N ALA A 55 35.32 3.14 -1.55
CA ALA A 55 35.69 3.56 -0.20
C ALA A 55 37.20 3.43 -0.01
N LYS A 56 37.86 4.52 0.43
CA LYS A 56 39.30 4.51 0.69
C LYS A 56 39.68 3.60 1.86
N ASN A 57 38.77 3.45 2.83
CA ASN A 57 38.95 2.62 4.02
C ASN A 57 37.71 1.76 4.22
N ASP A 58 37.90 0.46 4.44
CA ASP A 58 36.84 -0.46 4.86
C ASP A 58 36.61 -0.29 6.37
N GLU A 59 35.85 0.75 6.74
CA GLU A 59 35.47 1.03 8.11
C GLU A 59 34.31 0.10 8.54
N GLN A 60 34.48 -0.62 9.64
CA GLN A 60 33.39 -1.43 10.20
C GLN A 60 32.16 -0.56 10.51
N GLY A 61 31.00 -0.94 9.99
CA GLY A 61 29.76 -0.18 10.18
C GLY A 61 29.60 1.05 9.27
N ALA A 62 30.43 1.19 8.23
CA ALA A 62 30.30 2.27 7.26
C ALA A 62 28.93 2.26 6.55
N ALA A 63 28.39 1.08 6.22
CA ALA A 63 27.05 0.92 5.67
C ALA A 63 25.97 1.46 6.63
N ASP A 64 26.04 1.12 7.92
CA ASP A 64 25.09 1.63 8.92
C ASP A 64 25.20 3.15 9.10
N LYS A 65 26.42 3.69 9.08
CA LYS A 65 26.67 5.14 9.12
C LYS A 65 26.08 5.83 7.88
N PHE A 66 26.24 5.23 6.70
CA PHE A 66 25.66 5.71 5.46
C PHE A 66 24.12 5.74 5.51
N VAL A 67 23.48 4.63 5.91
CA VAL A 67 22.02 4.53 6.05
C VAL A 67 21.50 5.58 7.02
N ARG A 68 22.13 5.74 8.20
CA ARG A 68 21.76 6.77 9.19
C ARG A 68 21.89 8.20 8.66
N ASN A 69 22.84 8.47 7.77
CA ASN A 69 22.97 9.80 7.16
C ASN A 69 21.85 10.07 6.15
N MET A 70 21.41 9.05 5.42
CA MET A 70 20.33 9.12 4.44
C MET A 70 18.94 9.23 5.08
N ASP A 71 18.72 8.51 6.17
CA ASP A 71 17.49 8.55 6.96
C ASP A 71 17.77 8.63 8.47
N LYS A 72 18.10 9.84 8.94
CA LYS A 72 18.46 10.12 10.35
C LYS A 72 17.40 9.69 11.37
N LYS A 73 16.13 9.63 10.98
CA LYS A 73 15.01 9.35 11.88
C LYS A 73 14.43 7.94 11.70
N ASP A 74 14.98 7.15 10.77
CA ASP A 74 14.41 5.85 10.36
C ASP A 74 12.89 5.95 10.10
N SER A 75 12.51 7.00 9.39
CA SER A 75 11.10 7.41 9.22
C SER A 75 10.69 7.52 7.77
N LYS A 76 11.65 7.49 6.83
CA LYS A 76 11.36 7.61 5.42
C LYS A 76 10.92 6.26 4.88
N GLU A 77 9.86 6.28 4.08
CA GLU A 77 9.36 5.09 3.40
C GLU A 77 9.98 4.91 2.01
N GLN A 78 10.38 6.03 1.40
CA GLN A 78 11.03 6.10 0.10
C GLN A 78 11.94 7.32 0.05
N ILE A 79 13.00 7.25 -0.76
CA ILE A 79 13.89 8.37 -1.07
C ILE A 79 13.89 8.53 -2.59
N SER A 80 13.62 9.74 -3.08
CA SER A 80 13.73 10.05 -4.50
C SER A 80 15.21 10.03 -4.92
N THR A 81 15.50 9.77 -6.20
CA THR A 81 16.88 9.82 -6.71
C THR A 81 17.56 11.16 -6.39
N LEU A 82 16.84 12.28 -6.49
CA LEU A 82 17.37 13.61 -6.16
C LEU A 82 17.68 13.76 -4.66
N ASP A 83 16.82 13.25 -3.79
CA ASP A 83 17.07 13.27 -2.34
C ASP A 83 18.22 12.35 -1.95
N PHE A 84 18.35 11.22 -2.65
CA PHE A 84 19.48 10.31 -2.52
C PHE A 84 20.78 10.99 -2.92
N MET A 85 20.84 11.63 -4.10
CA MET A 85 22.04 12.36 -4.55
C MET A 85 22.42 13.49 -3.59
N ARG A 86 21.44 14.25 -3.11
CA ARG A 86 21.66 15.28 -2.10
C ARG A 86 22.21 14.69 -0.80
N GLY A 87 21.66 13.56 -0.36
CA GLY A 87 22.12 12.85 0.82
C GLY A 87 23.54 12.30 0.63
N LEU A 88 23.85 11.77 -0.55
CA LEU A 88 25.14 11.15 -0.88
C LEU A 88 26.26 12.18 -0.79
N ALA A 89 26.07 13.38 -1.34
CA ALA A 89 27.01 14.49 -1.23
C ALA A 89 27.33 14.89 0.23
N GLN A 90 26.36 14.73 1.12
CA GLN A 90 26.53 15.02 2.55
C GLN A 90 27.28 13.91 3.30
N THR A 91 27.45 12.73 2.72
CA THR A 91 28.19 11.62 3.34
C THR A 91 29.69 11.73 3.12
N ASP A 92 30.49 11.16 4.03
CA ASP A 92 31.95 11.12 3.88
C ASP A 92 32.37 10.37 2.61
N ILE A 93 31.70 9.25 2.30
CA ILE A 93 31.96 8.46 1.10
C ILE A 93 31.70 9.25 -0.19
N GLY A 94 30.57 9.96 -0.29
CA GLY A 94 30.26 10.76 -1.48
C GLY A 94 31.29 11.86 -1.74
N TYR A 95 31.77 12.53 -0.68
CA TYR A 95 32.83 13.54 -0.79
C TYR A 95 34.19 12.93 -1.14
N GLN A 96 34.54 11.77 -0.57
CA GLN A 96 35.79 11.07 -0.89
C GLN A 96 35.81 10.64 -2.36
N ILE A 97 34.70 10.11 -2.87
CA ILE A 97 34.56 9.72 -4.27
C ILE A 97 34.71 10.94 -5.17
N TYR A 98 33.97 12.02 -4.89
CA TYR A 98 34.04 13.26 -5.66
C TYR A 98 35.46 13.82 -5.76
N THR A 99 36.18 13.88 -4.63
CA THR A 99 37.57 14.38 -4.60
C THR A 99 38.59 13.44 -5.24
N SER A 100 38.25 12.15 -5.41
CA SER A 100 39.13 11.16 -6.04
C SER A 100 38.98 11.09 -7.56
N ILE A 101 37.86 11.57 -8.11
CA ILE A 101 37.56 11.49 -9.54
C ILE A 101 37.80 12.86 -10.19
N GLU A 102 38.98 13.06 -10.79
CA GLU A 102 39.40 14.38 -11.30
C GLU A 102 38.64 14.86 -12.54
N LYS A 103 38.29 13.98 -13.49
CA LYS A 103 37.73 14.39 -14.80
C LYS A 103 36.34 13.84 -15.17
N ASP A 104 35.88 12.79 -14.51
CA ASP A 104 34.65 12.07 -14.92
C ASP A 104 33.60 11.97 -13.80
N ALA A 105 33.64 12.89 -12.83
CA ALA A 105 32.74 12.86 -11.68
C ALA A 105 31.27 12.93 -12.11
N GLN A 106 30.93 13.73 -13.13
CA GLN A 106 29.58 13.79 -13.66
C GLN A 106 29.09 12.42 -14.15
N TYR A 107 29.83 11.77 -15.06
CA TYR A 107 29.46 10.46 -15.59
C TYR A 107 29.33 9.41 -14.49
N PHE A 108 30.23 9.44 -13.50
CA PHE A 108 30.18 8.55 -12.36
C PHE A 108 28.90 8.73 -11.55
N PHE A 109 28.57 9.97 -11.17
CA PHE A 109 27.41 10.23 -10.32
C PHE A 109 26.07 10.09 -11.07
N ASP A 110 26.06 10.31 -12.39
CA ASP A 110 24.92 9.97 -13.23
C ASP A 110 24.71 8.45 -13.31
N ASP A 111 25.79 7.65 -13.44
CA ASP A 111 25.70 6.17 -13.39
C ASP A 111 25.23 5.68 -12.01
N ILE A 112 25.72 6.25 -10.92
CA ILE A 112 25.26 5.95 -9.56
C ILE A 112 23.78 6.30 -9.37
N ALA A 113 23.31 7.43 -9.91
CA ALA A 113 21.90 7.80 -9.86
C ALA A 113 21.02 6.81 -10.62
N TYR A 114 21.48 6.39 -11.82
CA TYR A 114 20.79 5.38 -12.62
C TYR A 114 20.71 4.02 -11.90
N ARG A 115 21.83 3.54 -11.36
CA ARG A 115 21.86 2.29 -10.57
C ARG A 115 20.96 2.38 -9.35
N PHE A 116 20.93 3.52 -8.66
CA PHE A 116 20.03 3.71 -7.52
C PHE A 116 18.55 3.56 -7.93
N GLU A 117 18.17 4.13 -9.06
CA GLU A 117 16.81 3.99 -9.60
C GLU A 117 16.50 2.52 -9.95
N GLU A 118 17.43 1.81 -10.60
CA GLU A 118 17.30 0.38 -10.92
C GLU A 118 17.16 -0.48 -9.65
N PHE A 119 17.97 -0.22 -8.61
CA PHE A 119 17.82 -0.85 -7.30
C PHE A 119 16.46 -0.56 -6.69
N GLY A 120 16.02 0.71 -6.73
CA GLY A 120 14.72 1.15 -6.26
C GLY A 120 13.58 0.39 -6.92
N GLU A 121 13.63 0.20 -8.24
CA GLU A 121 12.65 -0.58 -9.00
C GLU A 121 12.64 -2.06 -8.57
N ARG A 122 13.81 -2.72 -8.54
CA ARG A 122 13.92 -4.13 -8.14
C ARG A 122 13.38 -4.39 -6.73
N TYR A 123 13.74 -3.54 -5.76
CA TYR A 123 13.24 -3.65 -4.40
C TYR A 123 11.74 -3.35 -4.32
N SER A 124 11.26 -2.35 -5.06
CA SER A 124 9.82 -2.02 -5.14
C SER A 124 9.00 -3.20 -5.66
N GLU A 125 9.47 -3.86 -6.72
CA GLU A 125 8.81 -5.04 -7.27
C GLU A 125 8.80 -6.21 -6.30
N TYR A 126 9.97 -6.54 -5.72
CA TYR A 126 10.09 -7.59 -4.71
C TYR A 126 9.07 -7.37 -3.59
N TYR A 127 8.99 -6.16 -3.03
CA TYR A 127 8.06 -5.88 -1.93
C TYR A 127 6.59 -5.82 -2.35
N ARG A 128 6.29 -5.40 -3.58
CA ARG A 128 4.91 -5.42 -4.11
C ARG A 128 4.39 -6.86 -4.22
N GLN A 129 5.23 -7.79 -4.66
CA GLN A 129 4.86 -9.21 -4.72
C GLN A 129 4.64 -9.81 -3.33
N HIS A 130 5.50 -9.48 -2.36
CA HIS A 130 5.35 -9.93 -0.98
C HIS A 130 4.09 -9.36 -0.33
N ALA A 131 3.80 -8.07 -0.51
CA ALA A 131 2.60 -7.43 0.01
C ALA A 131 1.32 -8.08 -0.54
N ARG A 132 1.31 -8.48 -1.81
CA ARG A 132 0.17 -9.21 -2.41
C ARG A 132 -0.06 -10.57 -1.74
N LYS A 133 1.00 -11.34 -1.48
CA LYS A 133 0.89 -12.62 -0.77
C LYS A 133 0.38 -12.43 0.67
N VAL A 134 0.91 -11.43 1.37
CA VAL A 134 0.44 -11.07 2.72
C VAL A 134 -1.03 -10.70 2.70
N ASN A 135 -1.49 -9.91 1.73
CA ASN A 135 -2.89 -9.54 1.60
C ASN A 135 -3.81 -10.75 1.41
N ILE A 136 -3.41 -11.72 0.59
CA ILE A 136 -4.18 -12.95 0.39
C ILE A 136 -4.33 -13.72 1.71
N TRP A 137 -3.24 -13.90 2.45
CA TRP A 137 -3.29 -14.62 3.73
C TRP A 137 -4.10 -13.88 4.80
N VAL A 138 -3.96 -12.55 4.88
CA VAL A 138 -4.76 -11.73 5.79
C VAL A 138 -6.24 -11.78 5.41
N SER A 139 -6.60 -11.73 4.13
CA SER A 139 -7.98 -11.87 3.67
C SER A 139 -8.56 -13.27 3.94
N ILE A 140 -7.77 -14.33 3.78
CA ILE A 140 -8.18 -15.69 4.15
C ILE A 140 -8.45 -15.76 5.64
N PHE A 141 -7.51 -15.27 6.46
CA PHE A 141 -7.68 -15.23 7.90
C PHE A 141 -8.91 -14.39 8.29
N LEU A 142 -9.11 -13.23 7.67
CA LEU A 142 -10.27 -12.36 7.88
C LEU A 142 -11.58 -13.07 7.54
N ALA A 143 -11.64 -13.81 6.42
CA ALA A 143 -12.82 -14.56 6.03
C ALA A 143 -13.14 -15.69 7.02
N PHE A 144 -12.14 -16.43 7.50
CA PHE A 144 -12.36 -17.43 8.55
C PHE A 144 -12.77 -16.79 9.86
N ALA A 145 -12.08 -15.72 10.23
CA ALA A 145 -12.31 -14.98 11.44
C ALA A 145 -13.75 -14.46 11.51
N MET A 146 -14.15 -13.66 10.53
CA MET A 146 -15.49 -13.08 10.45
C MET A 146 -16.53 -14.05 9.88
N ASN A 147 -16.17 -15.32 9.67
CA ASN A 147 -17.01 -16.34 9.04
C ASN A 147 -17.66 -15.84 7.73
N ILE A 148 -16.92 -15.14 6.88
CA ILE A 148 -17.46 -14.56 5.64
C ILE A 148 -17.59 -15.64 4.57
N ASN A 149 -18.79 -15.79 4.02
CA ASN A 149 -19.11 -16.79 3.00
C ASN A 149 -19.85 -16.17 1.81
N LEU A 150 -19.25 -16.22 0.62
CA LEU A 150 -19.83 -15.69 -0.61
C LEU A 150 -21.18 -16.33 -0.96
N ILE A 151 -21.35 -17.63 -0.75
CA ILE A 151 -22.60 -18.31 -1.10
C ILE A 151 -23.74 -17.75 -0.25
N THR A 152 -23.51 -17.56 1.05
CA THR A 152 -24.50 -16.95 1.93
C THR A 152 -24.79 -15.49 1.54
N ILE A 153 -23.76 -14.72 1.18
CA ILE A 153 -23.94 -13.34 0.71
C ILE A 153 -24.87 -13.32 -0.52
N VAL A 154 -24.58 -14.13 -1.54
CA VAL A 154 -25.38 -14.20 -2.78
C VAL A 154 -26.82 -14.61 -2.47
N ASP A 155 -26.99 -15.67 -1.69
CA ASP A 155 -28.31 -16.18 -1.31
C ASP A 155 -29.11 -15.13 -0.52
N SER A 156 -28.49 -14.48 0.47
CA SER A 156 -29.15 -13.45 1.27
C SER A 156 -29.60 -12.24 0.44
N LEU A 157 -28.83 -11.86 -0.56
CA LEU A 157 -29.12 -10.74 -1.47
C LEU A 157 -30.16 -11.11 -2.53
N GLN A 158 -30.24 -12.39 -2.92
CA GLN A 158 -31.23 -12.88 -3.88
C GLN A 158 -32.63 -13.01 -3.29
N TYR A 159 -32.77 -13.36 -2.01
CA TYR A 159 -34.07 -13.64 -1.39
C TYR A 159 -34.68 -12.45 -0.62
N ARG A 160 -33.91 -11.39 -0.32
CA ARG A 160 -34.40 -10.19 0.39
C ARG A 160 -34.65 -9.03 -0.58
N ASN A 161 -35.90 -8.92 -1.06
CA ASN A 161 -36.36 -7.83 -1.93
C ASN A 161 -36.20 -6.48 -1.20
N GLY A 162 -35.21 -5.67 -1.59
CA GLY A 162 -34.97 -4.30 -1.07
C GLY A 162 -33.53 -4.03 -0.62
N VAL A 163 -32.81 -5.04 -0.09
CA VAL A 163 -31.42 -4.86 0.37
C VAL A 163 -30.48 -4.62 -0.82
N SER A 164 -30.64 -5.41 -1.90
CA SER A 164 -29.85 -5.25 -3.12
C SER A 164 -30.02 -3.87 -3.77
N GLU A 165 -31.21 -3.27 -3.72
CA GLU A 165 -31.49 -1.96 -4.31
C GLU A 165 -30.77 -0.84 -3.55
N SER A 166 -30.79 -0.89 -2.22
CA SER A 166 -30.05 0.07 -1.37
C SER A 166 -28.54 0.00 -1.61
N LEU A 167 -28.00 -1.21 -1.83
CA LEU A 167 -26.60 -1.44 -2.15
C LEU A 167 -26.23 -0.95 -3.56
N VAL A 168 -27.12 -1.11 -4.53
CA VAL A 168 -26.93 -0.58 -5.89
C VAL A 168 -26.83 0.94 -5.86
N ALA A 169 -27.72 1.62 -5.14
CA ALA A 169 -27.69 3.08 -4.99
C ALA A 169 -26.34 3.55 -4.40
N LYS A 170 -25.85 2.85 -3.36
CA LYS A 170 -24.56 3.14 -2.74
C LYS A 170 -23.36 2.83 -3.64
N ALA A 171 -23.42 1.73 -4.39
CA ALA A 171 -22.38 1.38 -5.34
C ALA A 171 -22.29 2.41 -6.47
N GLN A 172 -23.42 2.97 -6.89
CA GLN A 172 -23.49 4.01 -7.89
C GLN A 172 -22.87 5.34 -7.40
N THR A 173 -23.09 5.73 -6.14
CA THR A 173 -22.43 6.91 -5.56
C THR A 173 -20.92 6.69 -5.46
N LEU A 174 -20.48 5.52 -4.99
CA LEU A 174 -19.05 5.17 -4.87
C LEU A 174 -18.31 5.24 -6.22
N VAL A 175 -18.95 4.82 -7.32
CA VAL A 175 -18.32 4.85 -8.65
C VAL A 175 -18.33 6.24 -9.28
N GLN A 176 -19.25 7.11 -8.88
CA GLN A 176 -19.33 8.50 -9.35
C GLN A 176 -18.37 9.43 -8.60
N GLU A 177 -18.15 9.17 -7.32
CA GLU A 177 -17.09 9.81 -6.56
C GLU A 177 -15.75 9.24 -7.03
N THR A 178 -14.88 10.07 -7.61
CA THR A 178 -13.55 9.65 -8.06
C THR A 178 -12.78 9.08 -6.86
N HIS A 179 -12.71 7.76 -6.78
CA HIS A 179 -12.08 7.09 -5.64
C HIS A 179 -10.57 7.38 -5.65
N ASN A 180 -10.11 8.15 -4.65
CA ASN A 180 -8.70 8.24 -4.32
C ASN A 180 -8.32 6.97 -3.53
N PRO A 181 -7.38 6.15 -4.02
CA PRO A 181 -6.98 4.91 -3.35
C PRO A 181 -6.34 5.14 -1.97
N ASP A 182 -6.01 6.39 -1.64
CA ASP A 182 -5.46 6.82 -0.34
C ASP A 182 -6.54 7.18 0.69
N THR A 183 -7.74 6.59 0.58
CA THR A 183 -8.75 6.79 1.61
C THR A 183 -8.26 6.10 2.87
N SER A 184 -7.62 6.88 3.73
CA SER A 184 -7.51 6.69 5.16
C SER A 184 -8.93 6.71 5.75
N ALA A 185 -9.75 5.75 5.33
CA ALA A 185 -11.04 5.46 5.89
C ALA A 185 -10.78 5.04 7.33
N ASN A 186 -11.45 5.70 8.28
CA ASN A 186 -11.39 5.26 9.66
C ASN A 186 -11.96 3.83 9.70
N LEU A 187 -11.25 2.87 10.31
CA LEU A 187 -11.68 1.48 10.45
C LEU A 187 -13.11 1.42 11.01
N GLN A 188 -13.42 2.36 11.91
CA GLN A 188 -14.74 2.53 12.51
C GLN A 188 -15.81 2.89 11.47
N SER A 189 -15.52 3.75 10.48
CA SER A 189 -16.50 4.09 9.44
C SER A 189 -16.74 2.91 8.51
N MET A 190 -15.72 2.12 8.17
CA MET A 190 -15.88 0.92 7.35
C MET A 190 -16.67 -0.18 8.07
N LEU A 191 -16.40 -0.40 9.36
CA LEU A 191 -17.14 -1.36 10.17
C LEU A 191 -18.59 -0.91 10.39
N ALA A 192 -18.82 0.38 10.67
CA ALA A 192 -20.16 0.95 10.77
C ALA A 192 -20.93 0.82 9.44
N GLU A 193 -20.24 1.03 8.32
CA GLU A 193 -20.78 0.83 6.99
C GLU A 193 -21.18 -0.63 6.77
N ILE A 194 -20.29 -1.60 7.01
CA ILE A 194 -20.60 -3.04 6.87
C ILE A 194 -21.77 -3.43 7.78
N ASN A 195 -21.78 -2.95 9.03
CA ASN A 195 -22.85 -3.27 9.98
C ASN A 195 -24.20 -2.65 9.58
N SER A 196 -24.17 -1.43 9.01
CA SER A 196 -25.39 -0.77 8.53
C SER A 196 -26.10 -1.52 7.41
N LEU A 197 -25.40 -2.41 6.70
CA LEU A 197 -25.99 -3.18 5.60
C LEU A 197 -26.89 -4.31 6.10
N GLN A 198 -26.76 -4.74 7.36
CA GLN A 198 -27.53 -5.85 7.95
C GLN A 198 -27.57 -7.13 7.10
N ILE A 199 -26.55 -7.34 6.25
CA ILE A 199 -26.47 -8.51 5.36
C ILE A 199 -25.96 -9.69 6.19
N PRO A 200 -26.65 -10.84 6.20
CA PRO A 200 -26.06 -12.08 6.69
C PRO A 200 -24.93 -12.49 5.76
N TYR A 201 -23.68 -12.26 6.18
CA TYR A 201 -22.50 -12.61 5.39
C TYR A 201 -21.86 -13.93 5.82
N GLY A 202 -22.36 -14.60 6.85
CA GLY A 202 -21.78 -15.84 7.38
C GLY A 202 -22.62 -17.10 7.26
N TRP A 203 -22.03 -18.23 7.65
CA TRP A 203 -22.61 -19.56 7.53
C TRP A 203 -22.82 -20.19 8.91
N PRO A 204 -24.00 -20.71 9.30
CA PRO A 204 -25.30 -20.65 8.61
C PRO A 204 -25.88 -19.21 8.63
N LYS A 205 -27.06 -19.00 8.01
CA LYS A 205 -27.70 -17.69 7.79
C LYS A 205 -28.10 -16.94 9.08
N GLN A 206 -27.12 -16.51 9.87
CA GLN A 206 -27.30 -15.67 11.04
C GLN A 206 -26.45 -14.40 10.89
N PRO A 207 -26.93 -13.24 11.39
CA PRO A 207 -26.05 -12.11 11.58
C PRO A 207 -24.92 -12.54 12.52
N PHE A 208 -23.66 -12.40 12.09
CA PHE A 208 -22.50 -12.87 12.85
C PHE A 208 -22.30 -12.11 14.17
N ILE A 209 -22.92 -10.93 14.29
CA ILE A 209 -22.86 -10.05 15.45
C ILE A 209 -24.28 -9.56 15.71
N ASP A 210 -24.88 -9.93 16.85
CA ASP A 210 -26.07 -9.23 17.34
C ASP A 210 -25.69 -7.76 17.53
N ASN A 211 -26.52 -6.82 17.07
CA ASN A 211 -26.22 -5.38 17.06
C ASN A 211 -25.87 -4.78 18.45
N GLU A 212 -26.00 -5.56 19.53
CA GLU A 212 -25.63 -5.19 20.90
C GLU A 212 -24.20 -5.60 21.30
N ALA A 213 -23.53 -6.47 20.54
CA ALA A 213 -22.15 -6.86 20.82
C ALA A 213 -21.20 -5.70 20.52
N LYS A 214 -20.35 -5.37 21.51
CA LYS A 214 -19.36 -4.30 21.38
C LYS A 214 -18.31 -4.69 20.33
N PRO A 215 -17.79 -3.72 19.56
CA PRO A 215 -16.64 -3.99 18.71
C PRO A 215 -15.50 -4.58 19.56
N PHE A 216 -14.94 -5.71 19.12
CA PHE A 216 -13.89 -6.48 19.80
C PHE A 216 -14.30 -7.30 21.04
N ASP A 217 -15.59 -7.61 21.22
CA ASP A 217 -15.99 -8.66 22.18
C ASP A 217 -15.51 -10.04 21.69
N LEU A 218 -14.32 -10.43 22.15
CA LEU A 218 -13.66 -11.66 21.72
C LEU A 218 -14.45 -12.91 22.13
N GLU A 219 -15.19 -12.83 23.24
CA GLU A 219 -15.92 -13.96 23.79
C GLU A 219 -17.19 -14.21 22.97
N ALA A 220 -17.99 -13.18 22.72
CA ALA A 220 -19.16 -13.26 21.85
C ALA A 220 -18.77 -13.74 20.44
N TYR A 221 -17.63 -13.28 19.95
CA TYR A 221 -17.08 -13.70 18.66
C TYR A 221 -16.68 -15.18 18.63
N VAL A 222 -15.99 -15.68 19.65
CA VAL A 222 -15.59 -17.10 19.73
C VAL A 222 -16.82 -18.00 19.84
N MET A 223 -17.85 -17.58 20.58
CA MET A 223 -19.10 -18.32 20.68
C MET A 223 -19.85 -18.35 19.34
N ALA A 224 -20.05 -17.20 18.69
CA ALA A 224 -20.73 -17.10 17.39
C ALA A 224 -20.01 -17.93 16.31
N PHE A 225 -18.67 -17.90 16.28
CA PHE A 225 -17.88 -18.73 15.40
C PHE A 225 -18.08 -20.22 15.69
N ARG A 226 -17.96 -20.65 16.96
CA ARG A 226 -18.15 -22.06 17.34
C ARG A 226 -19.54 -22.56 16.96
N ASP A 227 -20.57 -21.82 17.29
CA ASP A 227 -21.96 -22.21 17.07
C ASP A 227 -22.29 -22.31 15.57
N SER A 228 -21.71 -21.41 14.78
CA SER A 228 -21.77 -21.45 13.32
C SER A 228 -21.19 -22.75 12.74
N ILE A 229 -20.03 -23.20 13.22
CA ILE A 229 -19.41 -24.45 12.77
C ILE A 229 -20.24 -25.65 13.18
N LEU A 230 -20.71 -25.67 14.43
CA LEU A 230 -21.53 -26.77 14.95
C LEU A 230 -22.83 -26.92 14.15
N MET A 231 -23.55 -25.82 13.90
CA MET A 231 -24.76 -25.86 13.08
C MET A 231 -24.49 -26.33 11.65
N GLY A 232 -23.38 -25.89 11.05
CA GLY A 232 -22.99 -26.32 9.69
C GLY A 232 -22.66 -27.81 9.60
N VAL A 233 -22.00 -28.37 10.63
CA VAL A 233 -21.69 -29.80 10.75
C VAL A 233 -22.97 -30.62 10.94
N GLU A 234 -23.89 -30.16 11.77
CA GLU A 234 -25.14 -30.88 12.05
C GLU A 234 -26.10 -30.88 10.85
N GLN A 235 -26.17 -29.77 10.10
CA GLN A 235 -27.11 -29.61 9.00
C GLN A 235 -26.70 -30.37 7.72
N PHE A 236 -25.39 -30.56 7.51
CA PHE A 236 -24.85 -31.23 6.33
C PHE A 236 -23.70 -32.14 6.78
N GLY A 237 -23.78 -33.46 6.53
CA GLY A 237 -22.76 -34.39 7.05
C GLY A 237 -21.30 -34.07 6.64
N LEU A 238 -21.10 -33.49 5.45
CA LEU A 238 -19.81 -32.93 4.99
C LEU A 238 -19.77 -31.39 5.02
N GLY A 239 -20.65 -30.77 5.81
CA GLY A 239 -20.87 -29.32 5.88
C GLY A 239 -19.65 -28.56 6.34
N TRP A 240 -18.85 -29.12 7.23
CA TRP A 240 -17.58 -28.54 7.66
C TRP A 240 -16.57 -28.42 6.50
N LEU A 241 -16.52 -29.42 5.61
CA LEU A 241 -15.61 -29.40 4.46
C LEU A 241 -16.06 -28.37 3.43
N ILE A 242 -17.38 -28.34 3.14
CA ILE A 242 -17.97 -27.34 2.25
C ILE A 242 -17.73 -25.94 2.80
N TRP A 243 -17.91 -25.74 4.11
CA TRP A 243 -17.64 -24.48 4.78
C TRP A 243 -16.17 -24.07 4.64
N ILE A 244 -15.20 -24.95 4.93
CA ILE A 244 -13.77 -24.65 4.75
C ILE A 244 -13.47 -24.22 3.32
N VAL A 245 -13.93 -24.99 2.33
CA VAL A 245 -13.63 -24.73 0.92
C VAL A 245 -14.24 -23.40 0.47
N THR A 246 -15.50 -23.15 0.81
CA THR A 246 -16.23 -21.94 0.38
C THR A 246 -15.73 -20.68 1.09
N THR A 247 -15.37 -20.76 2.37
CA THR A 247 -14.75 -19.67 3.13
C THR A 247 -13.33 -19.39 2.64
N LEU A 248 -12.55 -20.43 2.31
CA LEU A 248 -11.22 -20.28 1.71
C LEU A 248 -11.28 -19.58 0.35
N VAL A 249 -12.22 -19.97 -0.52
CA VAL A 249 -12.46 -19.28 -1.80
C VAL A 249 -12.90 -17.83 -1.58
N THR A 250 -13.77 -17.60 -0.60
CA THR A 250 -14.24 -16.24 -0.24
C THR A 250 -13.06 -15.36 0.21
N GLY A 251 -12.19 -15.88 1.07
CA GLY A 251 -10.98 -15.20 1.51
C GLY A 251 -10.00 -14.89 0.38
N MET A 252 -9.81 -15.81 -0.58
CA MET A 252 -9.00 -15.55 -1.78
C MET A 252 -9.61 -14.45 -2.66
N LEU A 253 -10.94 -14.44 -2.83
CA LEU A 253 -11.66 -13.40 -3.57
C LEU A 253 -11.53 -12.02 -2.90
N ILE A 254 -11.63 -11.97 -1.57
CA ILE A 254 -11.35 -10.74 -0.79
C ILE A 254 -9.88 -10.33 -0.96
N GLY A 255 -8.97 -11.30 -1.00
CA GLY A 255 -7.51 -11.16 -1.22
C GLY A 255 -7.09 -10.56 -2.56
N LEU A 256 -7.98 -10.55 -3.57
CA LEU A 256 -7.76 -9.81 -4.82
C LEU A 256 -7.63 -8.30 -4.60
N GLY A 257 -8.17 -7.80 -3.48
CA GLY A 257 -8.04 -6.41 -3.04
C GLY A 257 -9.15 -5.51 -3.56
N SER A 258 -9.26 -4.33 -2.94
CA SER A 258 -10.29 -3.33 -3.27
C SER A 258 -10.20 -2.78 -4.70
N PRO A 259 -9.01 -2.61 -5.33
CA PRO A 259 -8.96 -2.12 -6.72
C PRO A 259 -9.65 -3.06 -7.70
N PHE A 260 -9.53 -4.38 -7.51
CA PHE A 260 -10.16 -5.37 -8.38
C PHE A 260 -11.70 -5.26 -8.32
N TRP A 261 -12.28 -5.27 -7.12
CA TRP A 261 -13.73 -5.19 -6.96
C TRP A 261 -14.31 -3.83 -7.34
N PHE A 262 -13.53 -2.75 -7.17
CA PHE A 262 -13.88 -1.44 -7.70
C PHE A 262 -13.91 -1.41 -9.23
N ASP A 263 -12.94 -2.06 -9.89
CA ASP A 263 -12.95 -2.23 -11.34
C ASP A 263 -14.16 -3.06 -11.82
N VAL A 264 -14.54 -4.11 -11.08
CA VAL A 264 -15.77 -4.87 -11.36
C VAL A 264 -17.00 -3.96 -11.25
N LEU A 265 -17.13 -3.18 -10.18
CA LEU A 265 -18.23 -2.22 -10.02
C LEU A 265 -18.28 -1.20 -11.15
N LYS A 266 -17.14 -0.57 -11.48
CA LYS A 266 -17.03 0.35 -12.62
C LYS A 266 -17.49 -0.31 -13.89
N ARG A 267 -17.04 -1.53 -14.19
CA ARG A 267 -17.45 -2.27 -15.38
C ARG A 267 -18.95 -2.48 -15.40
N LEU A 268 -19.57 -2.93 -14.29
CA LEU A 268 -21.02 -3.14 -14.22
C LEU A 268 -21.83 -1.87 -14.52
N PHE A 269 -21.43 -0.72 -13.98
CA PHE A 269 -22.08 0.57 -14.27
C PHE A 269 -21.66 1.21 -15.60
N SER A 270 -20.48 0.86 -16.11
CA SER A 270 -20.03 1.29 -17.43
C SER A 270 -20.75 0.49 -18.51
N PHE A 271 -21.03 -0.79 -18.31
CA PHE A 271 -21.85 -1.59 -19.21
C PHE A 271 -23.29 -1.09 -19.30
N SER A 272 -23.87 -0.61 -18.19
CA SER A 272 -25.21 0.03 -18.23
C SER A 272 -25.20 1.38 -18.96
N LYS A 273 -24.09 2.14 -18.92
CA LYS A 273 -23.90 3.36 -19.72
C LYS A 273 -23.54 3.07 -21.18
N VAL A 274 -22.71 2.07 -21.45
CA VAL A 274 -22.26 1.65 -22.79
C VAL A 274 -23.39 0.99 -23.56
N ALA A 275 -24.35 0.32 -22.92
CA ALA A 275 -25.59 -0.09 -23.59
C ALA A 275 -26.38 1.11 -24.15
N ASN A 276 -26.33 2.28 -23.48
CA ASN A 276 -26.91 3.53 -23.95
C ASN A 276 -25.98 4.32 -24.91
N ILE A 277 -24.65 4.19 -24.78
CA ILE A 277 -23.65 4.88 -25.61
C ILE A 277 -23.30 4.11 -26.89
N MET A 278 -23.55 2.79 -26.97
CA MET A 278 -23.49 2.01 -28.22
C MET A 278 -24.52 2.49 -29.26
N PHE A 279 -25.47 3.33 -28.86
CA PHE A 279 -26.38 4.08 -29.75
C PHE A 279 -25.97 5.55 -30.01
N SER A 280 -24.87 6.02 -29.43
CA SER A 280 -24.34 7.37 -29.69
C SER A 280 -22.83 7.31 -29.81
N ALA A 281 -22.38 6.91 -31.00
CA ALA A 281 -20.99 6.97 -31.37
C ALA A 281 -20.45 8.42 -31.29
N ASN A 282 -19.23 8.47 -30.77
CA ASN A 282 -18.13 9.35 -31.18
C ASN A 282 -18.09 10.80 -30.65
N LYS A 283 -17.13 11.07 -29.75
CA LYS A 283 -16.26 12.25 -29.87
C LYS A 283 -14.94 12.11 -29.07
N ASN A 284 -13.88 12.56 -29.73
CA ASN A 284 -12.47 12.60 -29.34
C ASN A 284 -12.18 13.23 -27.95
N ILE A 285 -11.08 12.80 -27.33
CA ILE A 285 -10.37 13.59 -26.31
C ILE A 285 -8.90 13.70 -26.72
N ALA A 286 -8.54 14.90 -27.16
CA ALA A 286 -7.17 15.37 -27.24
C ALA A 286 -6.62 15.58 -25.82
N LYS A 287 -5.34 15.21 -25.59
CA LYS A 287 -4.60 15.60 -24.39
C LYS A 287 -3.71 16.80 -24.73
N ASP A 288 -3.97 17.92 -24.07
CA ASP A 288 -3.03 19.03 -23.94
C ASP A 288 -1.87 18.62 -23.03
N SER A 289 -0.65 18.79 -23.53
CA SER A 289 0.58 18.69 -22.75
C SER A 289 0.93 20.08 -22.23
N GLN A 290 0.88 20.28 -20.90
CA GLN A 290 1.51 21.42 -20.26
C GLN A 290 3.03 21.24 -20.23
N PRO A 291 3.83 22.31 -20.37
CA PRO A 291 5.29 22.23 -20.35
C PRO A 291 5.78 21.85 -18.95
N GLN A 292 6.44 20.69 -18.85
CA GLN A 292 7.19 20.28 -17.66
C GLN A 292 8.32 21.30 -17.43
N GLN A 293 8.30 21.95 -16.26
CA GLN A 293 9.51 22.56 -15.70
C GLN A 293 10.54 21.44 -15.60
N GLN A 294 11.67 21.57 -16.30
CA GLN A 294 12.77 20.61 -16.28
C GLN A 294 13.16 20.36 -14.83
N ALA A 295 12.92 19.13 -14.35
CA ALA A 295 13.42 18.71 -13.05
C ALA A 295 14.95 18.83 -13.07
N PRO A 296 15.58 19.30 -11.97
CA PRO A 296 17.02 19.44 -11.93
C PRO A 296 17.70 18.08 -12.12
N GLU A 297 18.74 18.03 -12.95
CA GLU A 297 19.50 16.80 -13.21
C GLU A 297 20.17 16.28 -11.92
N PRO A 298 20.25 14.95 -11.70
CA PRO A 298 20.82 14.36 -10.49
C PRO A 298 22.23 14.89 -10.14
N TRP A 299 23.10 15.02 -11.14
CA TRP A 299 24.43 15.63 -10.99
C TRP A 299 24.40 17.07 -10.47
N GLN A 300 23.47 17.90 -10.97
CA GLN A 300 23.38 19.30 -10.53
C GLN A 300 23.01 19.41 -9.06
N VAL A 301 22.11 18.55 -8.58
CA VAL A 301 21.73 18.48 -7.16
C VAL A 301 22.90 18.00 -6.31
N PHE A 302 23.65 17.01 -6.77
CA PHE A 302 24.86 16.52 -6.10
C PHE A 302 25.93 17.62 -6.01
N GLN A 303 26.29 18.25 -7.13
CA GLN A 303 27.32 19.28 -7.18
C GLN A 303 26.98 20.48 -6.27
N HIS A 304 25.73 20.95 -6.30
CA HIS A 304 25.28 22.04 -5.44
C HIS A 304 25.38 21.68 -3.96
N SER A 305 25.11 20.43 -3.59
CA SER A 305 25.21 19.98 -2.19
C SER A 305 26.65 19.79 -1.71
N ILE A 306 27.59 19.44 -2.60
CA ILE A 306 29.03 19.48 -2.31
C ILE A 306 29.49 20.92 -2.05
N GLN A 307 29.14 21.87 -2.92
CA GLN A 307 29.50 23.28 -2.74
C GLN A 307 28.97 23.86 -1.42
N ALA A 308 27.73 23.52 -1.06
CA ALA A 308 27.15 23.93 0.21
C ALA A 308 27.93 23.36 1.42
N ARG A 309 28.40 22.11 1.33
CA ARG A 309 29.22 21.47 2.37
C ARG A 309 30.57 22.16 2.52
N GLU A 310 31.27 22.45 1.42
CA GLU A 310 32.57 23.15 1.43
C GLU A 310 32.47 24.57 2.01
N ALA A 311 31.38 25.29 1.67
CA ALA A 311 31.11 26.61 2.24
C ALA A 311 30.90 26.54 3.76
N GLN A 312 30.17 25.53 4.26
CA GLN A 312 29.97 25.32 5.70
C GLN A 312 31.29 25.00 6.42
N GLN A 313 32.16 24.18 5.82
CA GLN A 313 33.46 23.86 6.41
C GLN A 313 34.35 25.10 6.52
N THR A 314 34.43 25.90 5.46
CA THR A 314 35.17 27.18 5.44
C THR A 314 34.64 28.14 6.51
N LEU A 315 33.32 28.25 6.69
CA LEU A 315 32.73 29.09 7.73
C LEU A 315 33.10 28.62 9.14
N LEU A 316 33.07 27.30 9.40
CA LEU A 316 33.46 26.74 10.69
C LEU A 316 34.94 26.98 11.02
N GLU A 317 35.83 26.90 10.01
CA GLU A 317 37.25 27.21 10.17
C GLU A 317 37.50 28.70 10.45
N ASN A 318 36.77 29.58 9.77
CA ASN A 318 36.83 31.02 10.02
C ASN A 318 36.33 31.38 11.44
N ILE A 319 35.28 30.71 11.92
CA ILE A 319 34.79 30.90 13.30
C ILE A 319 35.82 30.40 14.32
N LYS A 320 36.41 29.22 14.13
CA LYS A 320 37.45 28.69 15.04
C LYS A 320 38.70 29.56 15.07
N SER A 321 39.15 30.05 13.91
CA SER A 321 40.35 30.90 13.81
C SER A 321 40.13 32.30 14.38
N SER A 322 38.90 32.83 14.33
CA SER A 322 38.54 34.09 14.99
C SER A 322 38.41 33.97 16.51
N GLN A 323 37.92 32.84 17.04
CA GLN A 323 37.92 32.55 18.48
C GLN A 323 39.34 32.40 19.05
N ASN A 324 40.22 31.67 18.39
CA ASN A 324 41.62 31.55 18.84
C ASN A 324 42.38 32.88 18.83
N LYS A 325 41.97 33.85 18.00
CA LYS A 325 42.56 35.20 17.97
C LYS A 325 42.02 36.15 19.05
N SER A 326 40.87 35.86 19.67
CA SER A 326 40.36 36.69 20.78
C SER A 326 40.88 36.27 22.15
N ASP A 327 41.39 35.04 22.27
CA ASP A 327 41.91 34.47 23.52
C ASP A 327 43.45 34.60 23.66
N SER A 328 44.10 35.23 22.68
CA SER A 328 45.54 35.55 22.67
C SER A 328 45.77 37.05 22.88
#